data_AF-A0A849ZN57-F1
#
_entry.id   AF-A0A849ZN57-F1
#
_cell.length_a   1.000
_cell.length_b   1.000
_cell.length_c   1.000
_cell.angle_alpha   90.00
_cell.angle_beta   90.00
_cell.angle_gamma   90.00
#
_symmetry.space_group_name_H-M   'P 1'
#
loop_
_entity.id
_entity.type
_entity.pdbx_description
1 polymer ?
#
loop_
_entity_poly.entity_id
_entity_poly.type
_entity_poly.pdbx_seq_one_letter_code
_entity_poly.pdbx_strand_id
1 'polypeptide(L)'
;MTSAVPRPSNLFVGREGEIERLEGLLAAGHPVVTLWGAGGIGKTRLAAEVAHRSSRRIVWTDLSGVATTEGALSALVLALGLSPDPDGLERDDVRARRVLASIGPALVVLDTVEHLGDAVDTLVGLLVDRRSKAQVLVTTRHKHRLPRESMLELGP
;
A
#
# COMPACT_ATOMS: atom_id res chain seq x y z
N MET A 1 -16.33 5.12 2.64
CA MET A 1 -16.22 3.66 2.44
C MET A 1 -14.75 3.32 2.64
N THR A 2 -14.41 2.61 3.71
CA THR A 2 -13.07 1.99 3.85
C THR A 2 -12.93 0.99 2.71
N SER A 3 -11.90 1.11 1.87
CA SER A 3 -11.69 0.11 0.82
C SER A 3 -11.34 -1.21 1.51
N ALA A 4 -12.25 -2.17 1.44
CA ALA A 4 -12.04 -3.49 1.99
C ALA A 4 -10.97 -4.21 1.16
N VAL A 5 -10.09 -4.97 1.81
CA VAL A 5 -9.10 -5.79 1.11
C VAL A 5 -9.83 -6.69 0.10
N PRO A 6 -9.44 -6.67 -1.19
CA PRO A 6 -10.10 -7.48 -2.22
C PRO A 6 -10.17 -8.94 -1.80
N ARG A 7 -11.34 -9.57 -1.92
CA ARG A 7 -11.50 -11.01 -1.66
C ARG A 7 -11.25 -11.76 -2.97
N PRO A 8 -10.29 -12.69 -3.01
CA PRO A 8 -10.10 -13.53 -4.19
C PRO A 8 -11.35 -14.38 -4.41
N SER A 9 -11.84 -14.42 -5.66
CA SER A 9 -13.03 -15.19 -6.04
C SER A 9 -12.76 -16.69 -6.24
N ASN A 10 -11.50 -17.08 -6.43
CA ASN A 10 -11.06 -18.46 -6.68
C ASN A 10 -9.88 -18.84 -5.77
N LEU A 11 -9.44 -20.10 -5.78
CA LEU A 11 -8.19 -20.53 -5.14
C LEU A 11 -6.99 -19.84 -5.79
N PHE A 12 -6.06 -19.31 -4.99
CA PHE A 12 -4.80 -18.75 -5.44
C PHE A 12 -3.74 -19.86 -5.40
N VAL A 13 -3.53 -20.51 -6.55
CA VAL A 13 -2.70 -21.72 -6.66
C VAL A 13 -1.36 -21.37 -7.31
N GLY A 14 -0.27 -21.94 -6.81
CA GLY A 14 1.04 -21.91 -7.47
C GLY A 14 1.81 -20.61 -7.24
N ARG A 15 1.49 -19.87 -6.19
CA ARG A 15 2.14 -18.60 -5.80
C ARG A 15 2.61 -18.60 -4.34
N GLU A 16 2.67 -19.78 -3.73
CA GLU A 16 3.05 -19.97 -2.33
C GLU A 16 4.48 -19.46 -2.09
N GLY A 17 5.41 -19.70 -3.01
CA GLY A 17 6.78 -19.20 -2.91
C GLY A 17 6.89 -17.68 -2.97
N GLU A 18 6.10 -17.00 -3.80
CA GLU A 18 6.05 -15.54 -3.84
C GLU A 18 5.37 -14.95 -2.60
N ILE A 19 4.35 -15.63 -2.06
CA ILE A 19 3.75 -15.25 -0.77
C ILE A 19 4.80 -15.32 0.32
N GLU A 20 5.51 -16.44 0.45
CA GLU A 20 6.55 -16.63 1.48
C GLU A 20 7.66 -15.58 1.37
N ARG A 21 8.10 -15.25 0.16
CA ARG A 21 9.09 -14.19 -0.07
C ARG A 21 8.57 -12.83 0.36
N LEU A 22 7.33 -12.48 0.00
CA LEU A 22 6.73 -11.21 0.36
C LEU A 22 6.52 -11.09 1.88
N GLU A 23 5.98 -12.13 2.51
CA GLU A 23 5.83 -12.22 3.96
C GLU A 23 7.19 -12.14 4.67
N GLY A 24 8.22 -12.79 4.13
CA GLY A 24 9.59 -12.73 4.65
C GLY A 24 10.17 -11.32 4.66
N LEU A 25 10.02 -10.56 3.56
CA LEU A 25 10.43 -9.15 3.50
C LEU A 25 9.67 -8.30 4.54
N LEU A 26 8.36 -8.51 4.68
CA LEU A 26 7.56 -7.78 5.65
C LEU A 26 7.91 -8.14 7.10
N ALA A 27 8.22 -9.41 7.37
CA ALA A 27 8.62 -9.91 8.69
C ALA A 27 10.03 -9.42 9.09
N ALA A 28 10.94 -9.31 8.12
CA ALA A 28 12.27 -8.74 8.31
C ALA A 28 12.27 -7.21 8.55
N GLY A 29 11.09 -6.57 8.54
CA GLY A 29 10.93 -5.16 8.91
C GLY A 29 11.25 -4.18 7.79
N HIS A 30 11.24 -4.62 6.53
CA HIS A 30 11.47 -3.73 5.39
C HIS A 30 10.36 -2.66 5.31
N PRO A 31 10.69 -1.36 5.42
CA PRO A 31 9.68 -0.31 5.57
C PRO A 31 8.84 -0.12 4.30
N VAL A 32 9.43 -0.41 3.13
CA VAL A 32 8.78 -0.33 1.82
C VAL A 32 9.11 -1.59 1.05
N VAL A 33 8.08 -2.31 0.62
CA VAL A 33 8.21 -3.45 -0.29
C VAL A 33 7.41 -3.15 -1.55
N THR A 34 8.03 -3.28 -2.70
CA THR A 34 7.37 -3.05 -3.99
C THR A 34 7.26 -4.36 -4.75
N LEU A 35 6.02 -4.76 -4.99
CA LEU A 35 5.66 -5.85 -5.87
C LEU A 35 5.46 -5.31 -7.28
N TRP A 36 6.31 -5.73 -8.21
CA TRP A 36 6.27 -5.24 -9.59
C TRP A 36 6.28 -6.39 -10.60
N GLY A 37 5.80 -6.14 -11.82
CA GLY A 37 5.69 -7.16 -12.87
C GLY A 37 4.63 -6.80 -13.90
N ALA A 38 4.48 -7.64 -14.93
CA ALA A 38 3.57 -7.38 -16.06
C ALA A 38 2.11 -7.13 -15.64
N GLY A 39 1.33 -6.50 -16.53
CA GLY A 39 -0.12 -6.35 -16.34
C GLY A 39 -0.82 -7.72 -16.27
N GLY A 40 -1.82 -7.85 -15.41
CA GLY A 40 -2.58 -9.11 -15.28
C GLY A 40 -1.88 -10.26 -14.54
N ILE A 41 -0.62 -10.09 -14.12
CA ILE A 41 0.15 -11.18 -13.46
C ILE A 41 -0.32 -11.52 -12.04
N GLY A 42 -1.29 -10.78 -11.50
CA GLY A 42 -1.88 -11.07 -10.19
C GLY A 42 -1.23 -10.36 -9.00
N LYS A 43 -0.52 -9.24 -9.19
CA LYS A 43 0.09 -8.46 -8.10
C LYS A 43 -0.91 -8.05 -7.01
N THR A 44 -2.01 -7.42 -7.40
CA THR A 44 -3.12 -7.06 -6.51
C THR A 44 -3.63 -8.26 -5.72
N ARG A 45 -3.72 -9.42 -6.37
CA ARG A 45 -4.17 -10.65 -5.73
C ARG A 45 -3.15 -11.19 -4.73
N LEU A 46 -1.86 -11.23 -5.08
CA LEU A 46 -0.79 -11.61 -4.17
C LEU A 46 -0.75 -10.69 -2.93
N ALA A 47 -0.86 -9.38 -3.16
CA ALA A 47 -0.90 -8.38 -2.09
C ALA A 47 -2.13 -8.56 -1.18
N ALA A 48 -3.31 -8.86 -1.76
CA ALA A 48 -4.52 -9.15 -1.00
C ALA A 48 -4.39 -10.43 -0.17
N GLU A 49 -3.81 -11.50 -0.72
CA GLU A 49 -3.55 -12.75 0.02
C GLU A 49 -2.65 -12.53 1.23
N VAL A 50 -1.53 -11.80 1.05
CA VAL A 50 -0.64 -11.44 2.17
C VAL A 50 -1.33 -10.51 3.16
N ALA A 51 -2.16 -9.57 2.70
CA ALA A 51 -2.92 -8.70 3.58
C ALA A 51 -3.93 -9.48 4.45
N HIS A 52 -4.63 -10.47 3.88
CA HIS A 52 -5.56 -11.33 4.63
C HIS A 52 -4.85 -12.24 5.64
N ARG A 53 -3.59 -12.62 5.38
CA ARG A 53 -2.76 -13.43 6.29
C ARG A 53 -2.07 -12.60 7.39
N SER A 54 -2.01 -11.28 7.22
CA SER A 54 -1.32 -10.41 8.16
C SER A 54 -2.08 -10.27 9.47
N SER A 55 -1.36 -10.32 10.60
CA SER A 55 -1.88 -9.97 11.91
C SER A 55 -1.91 -8.45 12.16
N ARG A 56 -1.33 -7.65 11.25
CA ARG A 56 -1.29 -6.19 11.35
C ARG A 56 -2.61 -5.58 10.92
N ARG A 57 -2.85 -4.34 11.33
CA ARG A 57 -3.94 -3.56 10.76
C ARG A 57 -3.69 -3.33 9.27
N ILE A 58 -4.65 -3.67 8.42
CA ILE A 58 -4.54 -3.40 6.99
C ILE A 58 -5.19 -2.06 6.65
N VAL A 59 -4.48 -1.26 5.87
CA VAL A 59 -5.00 -0.06 5.22
C VAL A 59 -4.84 -0.24 3.72
N TRP A 60 -5.90 -0.66 3.05
CA TRP A 60 -5.89 -0.88 1.61
C TRP A 60 -6.29 0.40 0.89
N THR A 61 -5.41 0.92 0.04
CA THR A 61 -5.68 2.09 -0.79
C THR A 61 -5.58 1.69 -2.25
N ASP A 62 -6.73 1.55 -2.91
CA ASP A 62 -6.78 1.36 -4.35
C ASP A 62 -6.58 2.72 -5.03
N LEU A 63 -5.53 2.81 -5.84
CA LEU A 63 -5.15 4.02 -6.56
C LEU A 63 -5.37 3.86 -8.07
N SER A 64 -6.11 2.83 -8.48
CA SER A 64 -6.58 2.64 -9.84
C SER A 64 -7.36 3.87 -10.31
N GLY A 65 -6.82 4.60 -11.29
CA GLY A 65 -7.45 5.81 -11.83
C GLY A 65 -7.16 7.10 -11.07
N VAL A 66 -6.31 7.06 -10.04
CA VAL A 66 -5.82 8.28 -9.36
C VAL A 66 -4.55 8.76 -10.06
N ALA A 67 -4.52 10.03 -10.45
CA ALA A 67 -3.41 10.62 -11.22
C ALA A 67 -2.74 11.82 -10.52
N THR A 68 -3.23 12.24 -9.34
CA THR A 68 -2.69 13.39 -8.60
C THR A 68 -2.31 13.01 -7.18
N THR A 69 -1.34 13.73 -6.62
CA THR A 69 -0.92 13.58 -5.22
C THR A 69 -2.08 13.83 -4.26
N GLU A 70 -2.88 14.87 -4.52
CA GLU A 70 -4.04 15.24 -3.72
C GLU A 70 -5.09 14.13 -3.74
N GLY A 71 -5.40 13.58 -4.92
CA GLY A 71 -6.35 12.47 -5.04
C GLY A 71 -5.88 11.22 -4.29
N ALA A 72 -4.58 10.95 -4.33
CA ALA A 72 -3.99 9.80 -3.64
C ALA A 72 -4.00 9.99 -2.12
N LEU A 73 -3.73 11.20 -1.62
CA LEU A 73 -3.84 11.55 -0.20
C LEU A 73 -5.29 11.42 0.30
N SER A 74 -6.26 11.92 -0.46
CA SER A 74 -7.67 11.78 -0.10
C SER A 74 -8.12 10.31 -0.09
N ALA A 75 -7.66 9.49 -1.05
CA ALA A 75 -7.92 8.06 -1.04
C ALA A 75 -7.33 7.37 0.20
N LEU A 76 -6.10 7.73 0.59
CA LEU A 76 -5.45 7.21 1.81
C LEU A 76 -6.21 7.62 3.08
N VAL A 77 -6.65 8.87 3.19
CA VAL A 77 -7.45 9.37 4.33
C VAL A 77 -8.75 8.58 4.47
N LEU A 78 -9.45 8.33 3.36
CA LEU A 78 -10.65 7.49 3.35
C LEU A 78 -10.34 6.04 3.75
N ALA A 79 -9.23 5.47 3.27
CA ALA A 79 -8.78 4.12 3.64
C ALA A 79 -8.42 4.01 5.13
N LEU A 80 -7.91 5.09 5.74
CA LEU A 80 -7.66 5.21 7.17
C LEU A 80 -8.95 5.38 8.00
N GLY A 81 -10.13 5.43 7.37
CA GLY A 81 -11.42 5.55 8.03
C GLY A 81 -11.79 6.98 8.43
N LEU A 82 -11.09 7.97 7.90
CA LEU A 82 -11.41 9.39 8.13
C LEU A 82 -12.47 9.87 7.14
N SER A 83 -13.33 10.78 7.59
CA SER A 83 -14.25 11.51 6.71
C SER A 83 -13.50 12.57 5.89
N PRO A 84 -13.99 12.95 4.69
CA PRO A 84 -13.50 14.15 4.00
C PRO A 84 -13.55 15.38 4.90
N ASP A 85 -12.62 16.31 4.71
CA ASP A 85 -12.66 17.63 5.36
C ASP A 85 -13.19 18.65 4.33
N PRO A 86 -14.51 18.87 4.24
CA PRO A 86 -15.10 19.73 3.22
C PRO A 86 -14.69 21.20 3.38
N ASP A 87 -14.34 21.60 4.60
CA ASP A 87 -13.94 22.97 4.92
C ASP A 87 -12.43 23.19 4.72
N GLY A 88 -11.67 22.11 4.48
CA GLY A 88 -10.23 22.16 4.24
C GLY A 88 -9.43 22.74 5.41
N LEU A 89 -9.95 22.58 6.64
CA LEU A 89 -9.36 23.12 7.85
C LEU A 89 -8.03 22.44 8.19
N GLU A 90 -7.87 21.19 7.76
CA GLU A 90 -6.65 20.42 7.93
C GLU A 90 -6.24 19.65 6.66
N ARG A 91 -4.96 19.73 6.31
CA ARG A 91 -4.41 19.04 5.13
C ARG A 91 -4.42 17.52 5.34
N ASP A 92 -4.83 16.79 4.30
CA ASP A 92 -4.95 15.33 4.33
C ASP A 92 -3.65 14.60 4.73
N ASP A 93 -2.48 15.16 4.40
CA ASP A 93 -1.19 14.61 4.81
C ASP A 93 -0.98 14.66 6.35
N VAL A 94 -1.38 15.76 7.00
CA VAL A 94 -1.32 15.90 8.45
C VAL A 94 -2.30 14.93 9.13
N ARG A 95 -3.51 14.83 8.58
CA ARG A 95 -4.56 13.93 9.08
C ARG A 95 -4.12 12.47 9.01
N ALA A 96 -3.58 12.06 7.86
CA ALA A 96 -3.07 10.71 7.66
C ALA A 96 -1.91 10.39 8.62
N ARG A 97 -0.94 11.30 8.78
CA ARG A 97 0.19 11.13 9.72
C ARG A 97 -0.27 10.96 11.16
N ARG A 98 -1.25 11.76 11.61
CA ARG A 98 -1.80 11.67 12.97
C ARG A 98 -2.39 10.29 13.23
N VAL A 99 -3.21 9.79 12.30
CA VAL A 99 -3.82 8.45 12.44
C VAL A 99 -2.73 7.38 12.45
N LEU A 100 -1.81 7.39 11.47
CA LEU A 100 -0.74 6.40 11.37
C LEU A 100 0.14 6.31 12.62
N ALA A 101 0.41 7.45 13.27
CA ALA A 101 1.15 7.48 14.54
C ALA A 101 0.39 6.84 15.71
N SER A 102 -0.94 6.73 15.63
CA SER A 102 -1.81 6.24 16.71
C SER A 102 -2.28 4.79 16.55
N ILE A 103 -2.27 4.24 15.33
CA ILE A 103 -2.92 2.95 15.03
C ILE A 103 -2.07 1.70 15.28
N GLY A 104 -0.83 1.86 15.77
CA GLY A 104 0.10 0.74 16.00
C GLY A 104 0.66 0.15 14.69
N PRO A 105 1.19 -1.09 14.71
CA PRO A 105 1.71 -1.75 13.52
C PRO A 105 0.62 -1.93 12.45
N ALA A 106 0.89 -1.41 11.25
CA ALA A 106 -0.01 -1.47 10.11
C ALA A 106 0.72 -1.91 8.85
N LEU A 107 0.00 -2.54 7.93
CA LEU A 107 0.41 -2.74 6.55
C LEU A 107 -0.46 -1.84 5.67
N VAL A 108 0.15 -0.80 5.11
CA VAL A 108 -0.51 0.09 4.15
C VAL A 108 -0.23 -0.43 2.76
N VAL A 109 -1.26 -0.86 2.05
CA VAL A 109 -1.16 -1.31 0.66
C VAL A 109 -1.54 -0.16 -0.25
N LEU A 110 -0.60 0.26 -1.09
CA LEU A 110 -0.82 1.20 -2.19
C LEU A 110 -0.93 0.38 -3.47
N ASP A 111 -2.15 0.04 -3.86
CA ASP A 111 -2.40 -0.81 -5.02
C ASP A 111 -2.53 0.02 -6.30
N THR A 112 -1.87 -0.42 -7.37
CA THR A 112 -1.97 0.16 -8.72
C THR A 112 -1.47 1.61 -8.78
N VAL A 113 -0.22 1.85 -8.37
CA VAL A 113 0.36 3.21 -8.36
C VAL A 113 0.90 3.71 -9.71
N GLU A 114 0.59 2.99 -10.80
CA GLU A 114 1.21 3.16 -12.12
C GLU A 114 1.05 4.59 -12.69
N HIS A 115 -0.05 5.26 -12.35
CA HIS A 115 -0.40 6.59 -12.87
C HIS A 115 0.11 7.75 -12.02
N LEU A 116 0.72 7.47 -10.87
CA LEU A 116 1.05 8.51 -9.88
C LEU A 116 2.42 9.16 -10.07
N GLY A 117 3.30 8.55 -10.87
CA GLY A 117 4.65 9.10 -11.09
C GLY A 117 5.36 9.40 -9.76
N ASP A 118 5.84 10.65 -9.61
CA ASP A 118 6.57 11.10 -8.42
C ASP A 118 5.67 11.29 -7.17
N ALA A 119 4.33 11.26 -7.33
CA ALA A 119 3.43 11.33 -6.18
C ALA A 119 3.58 10.11 -5.26
N VAL A 120 4.02 8.96 -5.79
CA VAL A 120 4.28 7.76 -5.00
C VAL A 120 5.35 8.01 -3.94
N ASP A 121 6.42 8.72 -4.29
CA ASP A 121 7.52 9.05 -3.36
C ASP A 121 7.01 9.90 -2.19
N THR A 122 6.11 10.84 -2.49
CA THR A 122 5.49 11.71 -1.47
C THR A 122 4.60 10.90 -0.51
N LEU A 123 3.76 10.00 -1.03
CA LEU A 123 2.94 9.13 -0.20
C LEU A 123 3.80 8.21 0.65
N VAL A 124 4.77 7.52 0.04
CA VAL A 124 5.65 6.58 0.75
C VAL A 124 6.44 7.29 1.85
N GLY A 125 7.03 8.44 1.56
CA GLY A 125 7.76 9.25 2.54
C GLY A 125 6.90 9.72 3.71
N LEU A 126 5.60 9.91 3.49
CA LEU A 126 4.64 10.18 4.56
C LEU A 126 4.38 8.95 5.43
N LEU A 127 4.18 7.80 4.81
CA LEU A 127 3.78 6.56 5.48
C LEU A 127 4.89 5.96 6.34
N VAL A 128 6.15 6.07 5.88
CA VAL A 128 7.34 5.54 6.57
C VAL A 128 8.01 6.55 7.51
N ASP A 129 7.27 7.56 7.95
CA ASP A 129 7.71 8.52 8.96
C ASP A 129 8.14 7.81 10.27
N ARG A 130 9.14 8.34 10.96
CA ARG A 130 9.69 7.72 12.20
C ARG A 130 8.67 7.58 13.33
N ARG A 131 7.56 8.33 13.30
CA ARG A 131 6.47 8.25 14.29
C ARG A 131 5.47 7.12 13.99
N SER A 132 5.51 6.56 12.79
CA SER A 132 4.64 5.48 12.31
C SER A 132 5.30 4.12 12.52
N LYS A 133 4.48 3.10 12.83
CA LYS A 133 4.90 1.68 12.82
C LYS A 133 4.40 0.97 11.56
N ALA A 134 4.01 1.73 10.52
CA ALA A 134 3.51 1.17 9.28
C ALA A 134 4.65 0.66 8.41
N GLN A 135 4.37 -0.44 7.70
CA GLN A 135 5.12 -0.85 6.52
C GLN A 135 4.24 -0.63 5.29
N VAL A 136 4.87 -0.32 4.17
CA VAL A 136 4.18 -0.02 2.91
C VAL A 136 4.42 -1.15 1.93
N LEU A 137 3.34 -1.65 1.33
CA LEU A 137 3.37 -2.54 0.18
C LEU A 137 2.85 -1.79 -1.04
N VAL A 138 3.68 -1.65 -2.06
CA VAL A 138 3.33 -0.99 -3.32
C VAL A 138 3.11 -2.04 -4.41
N THR A 139 2.06 -1.91 -5.21
CA THR A 139 1.91 -2.72 -6.44
C THR A 139 1.97 -1.84 -7.69
N THR A 140 2.73 -2.29 -8.70
CA THR A 140 3.00 -1.47 -9.90
C THR A 140 3.44 -2.32 -11.09
N ARG A 141 3.34 -1.81 -12.31
CA ARG A 141 3.93 -2.45 -13.50
C ARG A 141 5.40 -2.16 -13.71
N HIS A 142 5.92 -1.12 -13.08
CA HIS A 142 7.25 -0.59 -13.33
C HIS A 142 8.09 -0.59 -12.06
N LYS A 143 9.41 -0.58 -12.23
CA LYS A 143 10.32 -0.39 -11.10
C LYS A 143 10.20 1.05 -10.61
N HIS A 144 10.03 1.24 -9.30
CA HIS A 144 10.28 2.52 -8.65
C HIS A 144 11.69 2.54 -8.05
N ARG A 145 12.11 3.71 -7.57
CA ARG A 145 13.35 3.89 -6.79
C ARG A 145 13.01 4.55 -5.46
N LEU A 146 12.12 3.90 -4.71
CA LEU A 146 11.63 4.45 -3.45
C LEU A 146 12.72 4.38 -2.38
N PRO A 147 12.75 5.34 -1.44
CA PRO A 147 13.67 5.27 -0.32
C PRO A 147 13.45 4.00 0.52
N ARG A 148 14.53 3.26 0.80
CA ARG A 148 14.52 2.03 1.64
C ARG A 148 13.61 0.91 1.09
N GLU A 149 13.42 0.91 -0.21
CA GLU A 149 12.63 -0.08 -0.94
C GLU A 149 13.31 -1.44 -0.99
N SER A 150 12.50 -2.49 -0.95
CA SER A 150 12.88 -3.83 -1.35
C SER A 150 11.94 -4.31 -2.43
N MET A 151 12.51 -4.77 -3.53
CA MET A 151 11.75 -5.10 -4.73
C MET A 151 11.53 -6.59 -4.83
N LEU A 152 10.29 -6.99 -5.11
CA LEU A 152 9.92 -8.35 -5.46
C LEU A 152 9.31 -8.33 -6.86
N GLU A 153 10.00 -8.97 -7.81
CA GLU A 153 9.46 -9.17 -9.15
C GLU A 153 8.50 -10.36 -9.15
N LEU A 154 7.32 -10.17 -9.75
CA LEU A 154 6.37 -11.23 -10.02
C LEU A 154 6.49 -11.64 -11.48
N GLY A 155 7.13 -12.79 -11.70
CA GLY A 155 7.30 -13.40 -13.01
C GLY A 155 6.04 -14.11 -13.53
N PRO A 156 6.01 -14.48 -14.83
CA PRO A 156 4.95 -15.27 -15.46
C PRO A 156 4.54 -16.47 -14.63
#